data_AF-A0A931UIY2-F1
#
_entry.id   AF-A0A931UIY2-F1
#
_cell.length_a   1.000
_cell.length_b   1.000
_cell.length_c   1.000
_cell.angle_alpha   90.00
_cell.angle_beta   90.00
_cell.angle_gamma   90.00
#
_symmetry.space_group_name_H-M   'P 1'
#
loop_
_entity.id
_entity.type
_entity.pdbx_description
1 polymer ?
#
loop_
_entity_poly.entity_id
_entity_poly.type
_entity_poly.pdbx_seq_one_letter_code
_entity_poly.pdbx_strand_id
1 'polypeptide(L)'
;MNERLNFLNGFVIDVNSPDSVVIFGALVFCLTPEVACQALDVTFEQCPRKRQAIMRKIQSDMSVAIRDCHRKLLKKLEKNIEALPGSKKISAANTLLFFARRLPEKEEHKVLKRLATCKNGNVRVQIYRRLKELPENICPDYLLEAWQIYREFEATRLLLNRASVETLSHNFDGLEEDLSKSGPLLSRLYLRLKGDGPAALERLERLNPLSHAYVCAKLHVSLSPEHLLALYSKEISGLVVWCAGQMQQWDTVMEMHRLEEEFLRTE
;
A
#
# COMPACT_ATOMS: atom_id res chain seq x y z
N MET A 1 -28.34 -10.71 31.78
CA MET A 1 -27.27 -11.09 30.83
C MET A 1 -27.89 -12.02 29.79
N ASN A 2 -27.66 -11.83 28.49
CA ASN A 2 -28.39 -12.56 27.44
C ASN A 2 -27.97 -14.03 27.39
N GLU A 3 -28.89 -14.96 27.67
CA GLU A 3 -28.62 -16.42 27.71
C GLU A 3 -27.98 -16.94 26.41
N ARG A 4 -28.38 -16.38 25.25
CA ARG A 4 -27.80 -16.76 23.96
C ARG A 4 -26.32 -16.39 23.86
N LEU A 5 -25.91 -15.25 24.41
CA LEU A 5 -24.49 -14.85 24.45
C LEU A 5 -23.68 -15.75 25.36
N ASN A 6 -24.22 -16.11 26.53
CA ASN A 6 -23.54 -17.01 27.46
C ASN A 6 -23.30 -18.37 26.82
N PHE A 7 -24.31 -18.90 26.11
CA PHE A 7 -24.16 -20.14 25.34
C PHE A 7 -23.08 -20.03 24.26
N LEU A 8 -23.11 -18.98 23.42
CA LEU A 8 -22.12 -18.79 22.34
C LEU A 8 -20.69 -18.60 22.87
N ASN A 9 -20.53 -17.94 24.01
CA ASN A 9 -19.23 -17.77 24.66
C ASN A 9 -18.65 -19.13 25.07
N GLY A 10 -19.48 -20.02 25.64
CA GLY A 10 -19.10 -21.38 26.04
C GLY A 10 -19.01 -22.39 24.88
N PHE A 11 -19.57 -22.11 23.70
CA PHE A 11 -19.61 -23.06 22.58
C PHE A 11 -18.20 -23.43 22.10
N VAL A 12 -17.80 -24.70 22.15
CA VAL A 12 -16.48 -25.13 21.68
C VAL A 12 -16.55 -25.43 20.18
N ILE A 13 -15.72 -24.74 19.38
CA ILE A 13 -15.54 -25.10 17.98
C ILE A 13 -14.45 -26.16 17.92
N ASP A 14 -14.82 -27.38 17.55
CA ASP A 14 -13.87 -28.45 17.25
C ASP A 14 -13.19 -28.15 15.91
N VAL A 15 -11.86 -28.05 15.94
CA VAL A 15 -11.06 -27.68 14.76
C VAL A 15 -11.14 -28.74 13.68
N ASN A 16 -11.35 -30.01 14.08
CA ASN A 16 -11.40 -31.19 13.24
C ASN A 16 -12.80 -31.48 12.68
N SER A 17 -13.85 -30.84 13.25
CA SER A 17 -15.23 -31.00 12.79
C SER A 17 -15.69 -29.73 12.06
N PRO A 18 -15.81 -29.76 10.72
CA PRO A 18 -16.36 -28.63 9.96
C PRO A 18 -17.79 -28.27 10.38
N ASP A 19 -18.58 -29.24 10.85
CA ASP A 19 -19.96 -29.04 11.28
C ASP A 19 -20.07 -28.10 12.48
N SER A 20 -19.12 -28.16 13.42
CA SER A 20 -19.12 -27.28 14.59
C SER A 20 -19.04 -25.79 14.22
N VAL A 21 -18.31 -25.46 13.14
CA VAL A 21 -18.19 -24.09 12.61
C VAL A 21 -19.50 -23.67 11.95
N VAL A 22 -20.13 -24.56 11.19
CA VAL A 22 -21.40 -24.31 10.51
C VAL A 22 -22.52 -24.09 11.53
N ILE A 23 -22.62 -24.96 12.55
CA ILE A 23 -23.59 -24.84 13.64
C ILE A 23 -23.39 -23.52 14.39
N PHE A 24 -22.15 -23.18 14.77
CA PHE A 24 -21.86 -21.91 15.43
C PHE A 24 -22.28 -20.73 14.55
N GLY A 25 -21.96 -20.76 13.25
CA GLY A 25 -22.38 -19.75 12.29
C GLY A 25 -23.90 -19.60 12.24
N ALA A 26 -24.65 -20.69 12.10
CA ALA A 26 -26.10 -20.67 12.09
C ALA A 26 -26.68 -20.05 13.36
N LEU A 27 -26.19 -20.45 14.54
CA LEU A 27 -26.61 -19.88 15.82
C LEU A 27 -26.34 -18.37 15.93
N VAL A 28 -25.18 -17.91 15.44
CA VAL A 28 -24.85 -16.48 15.36
C VAL A 28 -25.81 -15.74 14.42
N PHE A 29 -26.20 -16.34 13.30
CA PHE A 29 -27.15 -15.73 12.36
C PHE A 29 -28.57 -15.59 12.92
N CYS A 30 -28.93 -16.37 13.94
CA CYS A 30 -30.19 -16.22 14.69
C CYS A 30 -30.21 -15.05 15.70
N LEU A 31 -29.09 -14.33 15.87
CA LEU A 31 -29.01 -13.18 16.78
C LEU A 31 -29.62 -11.92 16.16
N THR A 32 -30.21 -11.07 17.02
CA THR A 32 -30.54 -9.69 16.63
C THR A 32 -29.24 -8.90 16.41
N PRO A 33 -29.26 -7.82 15.61
CA PRO A 33 -28.06 -7.01 15.36
C PRO A 33 -27.39 -6.49 16.63
N GLU A 34 -28.17 -6.09 17.63
CA GLU A 34 -27.67 -5.59 18.92
C GLU A 34 -26.89 -6.67 19.67
N VAL A 35 -27.42 -7.90 19.68
CA VAL A 35 -26.79 -9.04 20.36
C VAL A 35 -25.57 -9.50 19.58
N ALA A 36 -25.61 -9.51 18.25
CA ALA A 36 -24.44 -9.82 17.42
C ALA A 36 -23.29 -8.82 17.66
N CYS A 37 -23.58 -7.52 17.76
CA CYS A 37 -22.57 -6.52 18.11
C CYS A 37 -21.98 -6.73 19.51
N GLN A 38 -22.79 -7.16 20.48
CA GLN A 38 -22.31 -7.48 21.84
C GLN A 38 -21.48 -8.76 21.87
N ALA A 39 -21.75 -9.72 20.98
CA ALA A 39 -21.02 -10.97 20.87
C ALA A 39 -19.57 -10.76 20.40
N LEU A 40 -19.27 -9.69 19.67
CA LEU A 40 -17.92 -9.43 19.18
C LEU A 40 -17.00 -8.97 20.34
N ASP A 41 -16.01 -9.79 20.66
CA ASP A 41 -15.00 -9.45 21.65
C ASP A 41 -14.01 -8.43 21.09
N VAL A 42 -14.09 -7.21 21.61
CA VAL A 42 -13.19 -6.10 21.26
C VAL A 42 -11.81 -6.18 21.92
N THR A 43 -11.60 -7.15 22.81
CA THR A 43 -10.26 -7.50 23.32
C THR A 43 -9.55 -8.51 22.43
N PHE A 44 -10.25 -9.08 21.44
CA PHE A 44 -9.71 -10.01 20.44
C PHE A 44 -9.09 -11.29 21.02
N GLU A 45 -9.54 -11.73 22.20
CA GLU A 45 -9.18 -13.04 22.80
C GLU A 45 -9.99 -14.18 22.18
N GLN A 46 -11.17 -13.86 21.62
CA GLN A 46 -11.97 -14.83 20.88
C GLN A 46 -11.17 -15.53 19.77
N CYS A 47 -11.38 -16.84 19.63
CA CYS A 47 -10.74 -17.61 18.58
C CYS A 47 -11.14 -17.08 17.18
N PRO A 48 -10.23 -17.14 16.18
CA PRO A 48 -10.46 -16.51 14.88
C PRO A 48 -11.74 -16.98 14.16
N ARG A 49 -12.08 -18.27 14.25
CA ARG A 49 -13.27 -18.85 13.60
C ARG A 49 -14.58 -18.26 14.16
N LYS A 50 -14.70 -18.15 15.49
CA LYS A 50 -15.87 -17.51 16.14
C LYS A 50 -15.99 -16.06 15.71
N ARG A 51 -14.89 -15.31 15.81
CA ARG A 51 -14.84 -13.90 15.44
C ARG A 51 -15.26 -13.68 13.99
N GLN A 52 -14.77 -14.50 13.06
CA GLN A 52 -15.14 -14.43 11.65
C GLN A 52 -16.66 -14.62 11.44
N ALA A 53 -17.27 -15.61 12.10
CA ALA A 53 -18.71 -15.85 11.99
C ALA A 53 -19.54 -14.66 12.51
N ILE A 54 -19.15 -14.12 13.67
CA ILE A 54 -19.78 -12.92 14.26
C ILE A 54 -19.64 -11.72 13.34
N MET A 55 -18.43 -11.47 12.82
CA MET A 55 -18.18 -10.37 11.87
C MET A 55 -19.02 -10.50 10.59
N ARG A 56 -19.15 -11.71 10.03
CA ARG A 56 -19.99 -11.95 8.84
C ARG A 56 -21.45 -11.63 9.11
N LYS A 57 -21.99 -12.02 10.27
CA LYS A 57 -23.36 -11.66 10.66
C LYS A 57 -23.54 -10.16 10.78
N ILE A 58 -22.66 -9.47 11.52
CA ILE A 58 -22.73 -8.01 11.69
C ILE A 58 -22.66 -7.30 10.32
N GLN A 59 -21.77 -7.73 9.43
CA GLN A 59 -21.68 -7.15 8.09
C GLN A 59 -22.94 -7.41 7.25
N SER A 60 -23.53 -8.59 7.36
CA SER A 60 -24.82 -8.91 6.73
C SER A 60 -25.92 -7.97 7.24
N ASP A 61 -26.00 -7.74 8.55
CA ASP A 61 -26.96 -6.81 9.15
C ASP A 61 -26.74 -5.37 8.68
N MET A 62 -25.49 -4.92 8.62
CA MET A 62 -25.12 -3.60 8.08
C MET A 62 -25.51 -3.44 6.61
N SER A 63 -25.47 -4.52 5.83
CA SER A 63 -25.85 -4.48 4.40
C SER A 63 -27.37 -4.31 4.21
N VAL A 64 -28.18 -4.72 5.19
CA VAL A 64 -29.63 -4.46 5.19
C VAL A 64 -29.92 -3.07 5.72
N ALA A 65 -29.40 -2.73 6.90
CA ALA A 65 -29.55 -1.39 7.48
C ALA A 65 -28.48 -1.11 8.55
N ILE A 66 -27.84 0.05 8.46
CA ILE A 66 -26.89 0.49 9.49
C ILE A 66 -27.65 1.09 10.67
N ARG A 67 -27.65 0.38 11.81
CA ARG A 67 -28.31 0.76 13.06
C ARG A 67 -27.36 1.38 14.08
N ASP A 68 -27.90 1.89 15.17
CA ASP A 68 -27.12 2.50 16.26
C ASP A 68 -26.18 1.53 16.96
N CYS A 69 -26.54 0.24 17.06
CA CYS A 69 -25.65 -0.79 17.61
C CYS A 69 -24.36 -0.94 16.78
N HIS A 70 -24.47 -0.90 15.45
CA HIS A 70 -23.30 -0.93 14.55
C HIS A 70 -22.42 0.30 14.78
N ARG A 71 -23.00 1.50 14.83
CA ARG A 71 -22.25 2.74 15.06
C ARG A 71 -21.56 2.75 16.44
N LYS A 72 -22.24 2.26 17.48
CA LYS A 72 -21.66 2.11 18.82
C LYS A 72 -20.48 1.13 18.81
N LEU A 73 -20.59 0.01 18.10
CA LEU A 73 -19.51 -0.96 17.96
C LEU A 73 -18.29 -0.34 17.24
N LEU A 74 -18.50 0.35 16.12
CA LEU A 74 -17.43 0.97 15.35
C LEU A 74 -16.68 2.03 16.19
N LYS A 75 -17.42 2.90 16.89
CA LYS A 75 -16.82 3.88 17.82
C LYS A 75 -16.01 3.20 18.93
N LYS A 76 -16.49 2.07 19.45
CA LYS A 76 -15.79 1.29 20.49
C LYS A 76 -14.49 0.69 19.93
N LEU A 77 -14.53 0.11 18.73
CA LEU A 77 -13.33 -0.41 18.04
C LEU A 77 -12.32 0.71 17.81
N GLU A 78 -12.77 1.82 17.21
CA GLU A 78 -11.93 2.99 16.94
C GLU A 78 -11.23 3.55 18.18
N LYS A 79 -11.95 3.66 19.31
CA LYS A 79 -11.39 4.16 20.56
C LYS A 79 -10.35 3.22 21.16
N ASN A 80 -10.55 1.90 21.00
CA ASN A 80 -9.77 0.89 21.71
C ASN A 80 -8.56 0.39 20.92
N ILE A 81 -8.49 0.58 19.59
CA ILE A 81 -7.37 0.09 18.76
C ILE A 81 -6.01 0.47 19.35
N GLU A 82 -5.82 1.71 19.78
CA GLU A 82 -4.51 2.15 20.29
C GLU A 82 -4.13 1.59 21.66
N ALA A 83 -5.12 1.14 22.44
CA ALA A 83 -4.90 0.53 23.75
C ALA A 83 -4.58 -0.98 23.67
N LEU A 84 -4.82 -1.62 22.52
CA LEU A 84 -4.56 -3.05 22.35
C LEU A 84 -3.06 -3.34 22.13
N PRO A 85 -2.55 -4.52 22.51
CA PRO A 85 -1.19 -4.93 22.19
C PRO A 85 -1.04 -5.20 20.67
N GLY A 86 0.20 -5.19 20.18
CA GLY A 86 0.53 -5.10 18.75
C GLY A 86 -0.30 -5.98 17.80
N SER A 87 -0.32 -7.30 17.99
CA SER A 87 -1.08 -8.23 17.12
C SER A 87 -2.59 -8.01 17.18
N LYS A 88 -3.11 -7.56 18.33
CA LYS A 88 -4.52 -7.24 18.53
C LYS A 88 -4.90 -5.89 17.91
N LYS A 89 -3.98 -4.91 17.83
CA LYS A 89 -4.18 -3.68 17.05
C LYS A 89 -4.51 -3.99 15.59
N ILE A 90 -3.74 -4.90 14.98
CA ILE A 90 -3.95 -5.34 13.59
C ILE A 90 -5.30 -6.03 13.43
N SER A 91 -5.65 -6.94 14.35
CA SER A 91 -6.95 -7.62 14.34
C SER A 91 -8.12 -6.63 14.44
N ALA A 92 -7.99 -5.63 15.30
CA ALA A 92 -8.98 -4.58 15.49
C ALA A 92 -9.10 -3.67 14.27
N ALA A 93 -7.97 -3.24 13.68
CA ALA A 93 -7.95 -2.44 12.46
C ALA A 93 -8.57 -3.21 11.28
N ASN A 94 -8.21 -4.49 11.09
CA ASN A 94 -8.79 -5.32 10.05
C ASN A 94 -10.31 -5.52 10.23
N THR A 95 -10.75 -5.66 11.48
CA THR A 95 -12.18 -5.76 11.80
C THR A 95 -12.91 -4.46 11.48
N LEU A 96 -12.31 -3.33 11.84
CA LEU A 96 -12.86 -2.02 11.53
C LEU A 96 -12.92 -1.79 10.01
N LEU A 97 -11.86 -2.13 9.28
CA LEU A 97 -11.81 -2.08 7.80
C LEU A 97 -12.85 -2.97 7.16
N PHE A 98 -13.06 -4.18 7.70
CA PHE A 98 -14.05 -5.12 7.21
C PHE A 98 -15.47 -4.55 7.28
N PHE A 99 -15.80 -3.81 8.36
CA PHE A 99 -17.08 -3.13 8.49
C PHE A 99 -17.15 -1.82 7.72
N ALA A 100 -16.04 -1.08 7.59
CA ALA A 100 -15.99 0.21 6.90
C ALA A 100 -16.52 0.14 5.46
N ARG A 101 -16.30 -0.99 4.79
CA ARG A 101 -16.79 -1.27 3.42
C ARG A 101 -18.32 -1.24 3.27
N ARG A 102 -19.07 -1.25 4.37
CA ARG A 102 -20.53 -1.18 4.37
C ARG A 102 -21.05 0.19 4.82
N LEU A 103 -20.17 1.12 5.15
CA LEU A 103 -20.55 2.46 5.56
C LEU A 103 -20.82 3.35 4.33
N PRO A 104 -21.59 4.44 4.49
CA PRO A 104 -21.62 5.50 3.49
C PRO A 104 -20.21 6.03 3.25
N GLU A 105 -19.92 6.44 2.03
CA GLU A 105 -18.58 6.86 1.57
C GLU A 105 -17.90 7.84 2.54
N LYS A 106 -18.63 8.86 3.01
CA LYS A 106 -18.12 9.86 3.97
C LYS A 106 -17.69 9.25 5.30
N GLU A 107 -18.37 8.22 5.78
CA GLU A 107 -18.03 7.51 7.02
C GLU A 107 -16.89 6.49 6.79
N GLU A 108 -16.90 5.76 5.67
CA GLU A 108 -15.78 4.89 5.28
C GLU A 108 -14.48 5.70 5.18
N HIS A 109 -14.52 6.83 4.49
CA HIS A 109 -13.39 7.73 4.33
C HIS A 109 -12.82 8.19 5.68
N LYS A 110 -13.67 8.56 6.64
CA LYS A 110 -13.22 8.93 8.00
C LYS A 110 -12.49 7.80 8.71
N VAL A 111 -12.97 6.56 8.57
CA VAL A 111 -12.33 5.39 9.15
C VAL A 111 -10.96 5.14 8.49
N LEU A 112 -10.90 5.18 7.16
CA LEU A 112 -9.66 4.97 6.41
C LEU A 112 -8.62 6.04 6.76
N LYS A 113 -9.02 7.32 6.77
CA LYS A 113 -8.17 8.45 7.16
C LYS A 113 -7.57 8.23 8.55
N ARG A 114 -8.41 7.93 9.53
CA ARG A 114 -7.96 7.68 10.92
C ARG A 114 -6.97 6.53 11.03
N LEU A 115 -7.17 5.45 10.28
CA LEU A 115 -6.26 4.30 10.29
C LEU A 115 -4.97 4.58 9.52
N ALA A 116 -5.02 5.34 8.43
CA ALA A 116 -3.85 5.77 7.67
C ALA A 116 -2.92 6.66 8.51
N THR A 117 -3.49 7.50 9.37
CA THR A 117 -2.74 8.42 10.23
C THR A 117 -2.50 7.87 11.64
N CYS A 118 -2.72 6.57 11.88
CA CYS A 118 -2.45 5.98 13.19
C CYS A 118 -0.95 5.77 13.41
N LYS A 119 -0.49 5.72 14.67
CA LYS A 119 0.95 5.57 14.99
C LYS A 119 1.50 4.18 14.65
N ASN A 120 0.66 3.17 14.50
CA ASN A 120 1.09 1.80 14.26
C ASN A 120 1.34 1.52 12.77
N GLY A 121 2.61 1.32 12.39
CA GLY A 121 2.98 1.03 11.00
C GLY A 121 2.34 -0.23 10.42
N ASN A 122 2.15 -1.29 11.20
CA ASN A 122 1.51 -2.52 10.71
C ASN A 122 0.03 -2.30 10.35
N VAL A 123 -0.66 -1.41 11.05
CA VAL A 123 -2.03 -1.00 10.70
C VAL A 123 -2.02 -0.18 9.41
N ARG A 124 -1.11 0.80 9.28
CA ARG A 124 -0.96 1.60 8.05
C ARG A 124 -0.66 0.74 6.83
N VAL A 125 0.17 -0.30 6.95
CA VAL A 125 0.43 -1.26 5.87
C VAL A 125 -0.85 -1.96 5.38
N GLN A 126 -1.80 -2.27 6.27
CA GLN A 126 -3.10 -2.82 5.84
C GLN A 126 -3.92 -1.80 5.05
N ILE A 127 -3.85 -0.52 5.44
CA ILE A 127 -4.47 0.58 4.68
C ILE A 127 -3.82 0.70 3.30
N TYR A 128 -2.51 0.66 3.20
CA TYR A 128 -1.80 0.71 1.92
C TYR A 128 -2.20 -0.46 1.00
N ARG A 129 -2.38 -1.67 1.55
CA ARG A 129 -2.91 -2.81 0.78
C ARG A 129 -4.33 -2.54 0.27
N ARG A 130 -5.21 -2.01 1.11
CA ARG A 130 -6.57 -1.64 0.70
C ARG A 130 -6.56 -0.54 -0.36
N LEU A 131 -5.68 0.45 -0.24
CA LEU A 131 -5.53 1.50 -1.23
C LEU A 131 -5.11 0.97 -2.59
N LYS A 132 -4.32 -0.11 -2.66
CA LYS A 132 -3.97 -0.78 -3.93
C LYS A 132 -5.19 -1.35 -4.67
N GLU A 133 -6.27 -1.64 -3.97
CA GLU A 133 -7.52 -2.15 -4.56
C GLU A 133 -8.39 -1.04 -5.16
N LEU A 134 -8.11 0.24 -4.87
CA LEU A 134 -8.82 1.36 -5.49
C LEU A 134 -8.31 1.60 -6.93
N PRO A 135 -9.14 2.16 -7.83
CA PRO A 135 -8.70 2.62 -9.15
C PRO A 135 -7.40 3.45 -9.09
N GLU A 136 -6.54 3.30 -10.08
CA GLU A 136 -5.18 3.90 -10.07
C GLU A 136 -5.20 5.44 -10.05
N ASN A 137 -6.23 6.06 -10.63
CA ASN A 137 -6.42 7.50 -10.64
C ASN A 137 -6.98 8.07 -9.32
N ILE A 138 -7.28 7.22 -8.33
CA ILE A 138 -7.77 7.67 -7.02
C ILE A 138 -6.60 7.73 -6.04
N CYS A 139 -6.28 8.95 -5.61
CA CYS A 139 -5.32 9.26 -4.56
C CYS A 139 -6.01 10.01 -3.42
N PRO A 140 -6.39 9.31 -2.33
CA PRO A 140 -7.01 9.98 -1.20
C PRO A 140 -6.04 10.94 -0.50
N ASP A 141 -6.55 12.06 0.01
CA ASP A 141 -5.81 13.08 0.78
C ASP A 141 -5.03 12.47 1.96
N TYR A 142 -5.64 11.52 2.67
CA TYR A 142 -5.03 10.88 3.82
C TYR A 142 -3.81 10.00 3.49
N LEU A 143 -3.60 9.62 2.22
CA LEU A 143 -2.35 8.97 1.81
C LEU A 143 -1.19 9.97 1.83
N LEU A 144 -1.41 11.19 1.34
CA LEU A 144 -0.42 12.26 1.37
C LEU A 144 -0.12 12.66 2.82
N GLU A 145 -1.14 12.85 3.65
CA GLU A 145 -0.97 13.15 5.08
C GLU A 145 -0.16 12.07 5.80
N ALA A 146 -0.48 10.78 5.56
CA ALA A 146 0.24 9.67 6.17
C ALA A 146 1.72 9.65 5.73
N TRP A 147 2.01 9.91 4.46
CA TRP A 147 3.38 10.02 3.97
C TRP A 147 4.13 11.19 4.59
N GLN A 148 3.53 12.39 4.65
CA GLN A 148 4.15 13.57 5.26
C GLN A 148 4.52 13.34 6.73
N ILE A 149 3.73 12.56 7.46
CA ILE A 149 3.99 12.26 8.89
C ILE A 149 5.03 11.14 9.06
N TYR A 150 4.90 10.05 8.31
CA TYR A 150 5.62 8.80 8.60
C TYR A 150 6.73 8.44 7.61
N ARG A 151 6.74 9.04 6.40
CA ARG A 151 7.75 8.83 5.35
C ARG A 151 8.01 7.34 5.04
N GLU A 152 6.94 6.54 5.05
CA GLU A 152 7.05 5.11 4.78
C GLU A 152 7.17 4.84 3.28
N PHE A 153 8.15 4.02 2.89
CA PHE A 153 8.42 3.70 1.49
C PHE A 153 7.20 3.16 0.71
N GLU A 154 6.34 2.37 1.36
CA GLU A 154 5.09 1.90 0.75
C GLU A 154 4.11 3.03 0.44
N ALA A 155 4.04 4.05 1.30
CA ALA A 155 3.25 5.25 1.07
C ALA A 155 3.84 6.08 -0.08
N THR A 156 5.16 6.29 -0.08
CA THR A 156 5.91 6.97 -1.15
C THR A 156 5.63 6.30 -2.50
N ARG A 157 5.72 4.96 -2.58
CA ARG A 157 5.44 4.20 -3.80
C ARG A 157 3.98 4.34 -4.24
N LEU A 158 3.03 4.35 -3.31
CA LEU A 158 1.61 4.56 -3.63
C LEU A 158 1.34 5.96 -4.16
N LEU A 159 1.89 6.99 -3.52
CA LEU A 159 1.78 8.38 -3.98
C LEU A 159 2.35 8.52 -5.39
N LEU A 160 3.55 7.98 -5.64
CA LEU A 160 4.17 8.03 -6.96
C LEU A 160 3.29 7.44 -8.06
N ASN A 161 2.47 6.42 -7.76
CA ASN A 161 1.60 5.79 -8.75
C ASN A 161 0.23 6.47 -8.90
N ARG A 162 -0.22 7.23 -7.90
CA ARG A 162 -1.62 7.68 -7.79
C ARG A 162 -1.79 9.19 -7.75
N ALA A 163 -0.84 9.90 -7.14
CA ALA A 163 -0.94 11.34 -6.94
C ALA A 163 -0.94 12.09 -8.29
N SER A 164 -1.55 13.27 -8.33
CA SER A 164 -1.50 14.13 -9.52
C SER A 164 -0.10 14.68 -9.75
N VAL A 165 0.18 15.18 -10.95
CA VAL A 165 1.48 15.82 -11.28
C VAL A 165 1.74 17.00 -10.35
N GLU A 166 0.71 17.80 -10.06
CA GLU A 166 0.79 18.96 -9.17
C GLU A 166 1.20 18.55 -7.75
N THR A 167 0.63 17.45 -7.24
CA THR A 167 0.95 16.92 -5.92
C THR A 167 2.39 16.39 -5.88
N LEU A 168 2.82 15.68 -6.93
CA LEU A 168 4.19 15.19 -7.03
C LEU A 168 5.20 16.34 -7.11
N SER A 169 4.91 17.36 -7.91
CA SER A 169 5.76 18.55 -8.07
C SER A 169 5.88 19.33 -6.75
N HIS A 170 4.76 19.54 -6.04
CA HIS A 170 4.77 20.23 -4.75
C HIS A 170 5.57 19.51 -3.66
N ASN A 171 5.65 18.17 -3.74
CA ASN A 171 6.33 17.33 -2.76
C ASN A 171 7.63 16.72 -3.30
N PHE A 172 8.18 17.28 -4.38
CA PHE A 172 9.26 16.68 -5.16
C PHE A 172 10.49 16.32 -4.33
N ASP A 173 11.03 17.28 -3.56
CA ASP A 173 12.26 17.07 -2.79
C ASP A 173 12.13 15.92 -1.78
N GLY A 174 10.98 15.84 -1.10
CA GLY A 174 10.71 14.76 -0.17
C GLY A 174 10.58 13.41 -0.87
N LEU A 175 9.87 13.35 -1.99
CA LEU A 175 9.72 12.12 -2.76
C LEU A 175 11.05 11.66 -3.34
N GLU A 176 11.88 12.59 -3.82
CA GLU A 176 13.21 12.28 -4.36
C GLU A 176 14.12 11.68 -3.28
N GLU A 177 14.16 12.28 -2.10
CA GLU A 177 14.93 11.79 -0.96
C GLU A 177 14.55 10.34 -0.61
N ASP A 178 13.25 10.07 -0.47
CA ASP A 178 12.73 8.74 -0.13
C ASP A 178 12.99 7.70 -1.23
N LEU A 179 13.08 8.13 -2.49
CA LEU A 179 13.25 7.26 -3.66
C LEU A 179 14.70 7.16 -4.14
N SER A 180 15.62 7.93 -3.57
CA SER A 180 17.04 8.00 -3.97
C SER A 180 17.73 6.64 -4.10
N LYS A 181 17.34 5.67 -3.27
CA LYS A 181 17.89 4.30 -3.26
C LYS A 181 17.22 3.35 -4.26
N SER A 182 16.20 3.79 -4.99
CA SER A 182 15.42 2.98 -5.93
C SER A 182 15.42 3.63 -7.31
N GLY A 183 16.44 3.33 -8.12
CA GLY A 183 16.58 3.84 -9.49
C GLY A 183 15.29 3.75 -10.34
N PRO A 184 14.59 2.60 -10.38
CA PRO A 184 13.34 2.47 -11.14
C PRO A 184 12.21 3.40 -10.68
N LEU A 185 12.06 3.62 -9.37
CA LEU A 185 11.02 4.52 -8.85
C LEU A 185 11.43 5.98 -8.96
N LEU A 186 12.70 6.29 -8.76
CA LEU A 186 13.27 7.62 -8.99
C LEU A 186 13.08 8.05 -10.45
N SER A 187 13.47 7.18 -11.39
CA SER A 187 13.22 7.39 -12.83
C SER A 187 11.75 7.67 -13.13
N ARG A 188 10.84 6.94 -12.50
CA ARG A 188 9.40 7.15 -12.67
C ARG A 188 8.94 8.50 -12.14
N LEU A 189 9.44 8.97 -11.00
CA LEU A 189 9.13 10.31 -10.47
C LEU A 189 9.47 11.38 -11.51
N TYR A 190 10.70 11.33 -12.02
CA TYR A 190 11.18 12.27 -13.04
C TYR A 190 10.37 12.20 -14.34
N LEU A 191 10.04 11.00 -14.83
CA LEU A 191 9.21 10.84 -16.03
C LEU A 191 7.79 11.39 -15.84
N ARG A 192 7.19 11.20 -14.65
CA ARG A 192 5.86 11.74 -14.36
C ARG A 192 5.83 13.27 -14.35
N LEU A 193 6.93 13.88 -13.93
CA LEU A 193 7.13 15.33 -13.95
C LEU A 193 7.73 15.83 -15.28
N LYS A 194 7.83 14.95 -16.30
CA LYS A 194 8.49 15.25 -17.59
C LYS A 194 9.90 15.86 -17.45
N GLY A 195 10.57 15.54 -16.34
CA GLY A 195 11.89 16.06 -16.02
C GLY A 195 11.96 17.58 -15.94
N ASP A 196 10.91 18.29 -15.45
CA ASP A 196 10.83 19.70 -14.99
C ASP A 196 11.88 20.74 -15.49
N GLY A 197 12.40 20.57 -16.71
CA GLY A 197 13.49 21.35 -17.29
C GLY A 197 14.91 20.81 -17.01
N PRO A 198 15.93 21.41 -17.66
CA PRO A 198 17.33 20.93 -17.63
C PRO A 198 17.90 20.75 -16.21
N ALA A 199 17.58 21.67 -15.29
CA ALA A 199 18.08 21.62 -13.91
C ALA A 199 17.66 20.36 -13.15
N ALA A 200 16.48 19.81 -13.44
CA ALA A 200 16.02 18.56 -12.83
C ALA A 200 16.84 17.38 -13.37
N LEU A 201 17.09 17.32 -14.68
CA LEU A 201 17.92 16.27 -15.27
C LEU A 201 19.36 16.30 -14.74
N GLU A 202 19.98 17.48 -14.61
CA GLU A 202 21.30 17.65 -13.99
C GLU A 202 21.33 17.21 -12.51
N ARG A 203 20.22 17.39 -11.78
CA ARG A 203 20.07 16.88 -10.41
C ARG A 203 20.00 15.35 -10.41
N LEU A 204 19.23 14.75 -11.32
CA LEU A 204 19.14 13.29 -11.46
C LEU A 204 20.47 12.67 -11.88
N GLU A 205 21.20 13.31 -12.78
CA GLU A 205 22.53 12.87 -13.23
C GLU A 205 23.47 12.70 -12.03
N ARG A 206 23.53 13.70 -11.16
CA ARG A 206 24.37 13.67 -9.95
C ARG A 206 23.92 12.62 -8.94
N LEU A 207 22.61 12.40 -8.81
CA LEU A 207 22.04 11.51 -7.82
C LEU A 207 22.11 10.04 -8.26
N ASN A 208 21.77 9.77 -9.52
CA ASN A 208 21.72 8.44 -10.10
C ASN A 208 21.92 8.50 -11.63
N PRO A 209 23.18 8.44 -12.11
CA PRO A 209 23.51 8.57 -13.53
C PRO A 209 22.79 7.57 -14.44
N LEU A 210 22.56 6.34 -13.96
CA LEU A 210 21.85 5.31 -14.72
C LEU A 210 20.36 5.66 -14.91
N SER A 211 19.72 6.15 -13.84
CA SER A 211 18.33 6.65 -13.91
C SER A 211 18.25 7.87 -14.83
N HIS A 212 19.24 8.76 -14.78
CA HIS A 212 19.35 9.89 -15.70
C HIS A 212 19.39 9.43 -17.16
N ALA A 213 20.30 8.51 -17.52
CA ALA A 213 20.38 7.96 -18.87
C ALA A 213 19.04 7.36 -19.35
N TYR A 214 18.37 6.61 -18.48
CA TYR A 214 17.06 6.05 -18.78
C TYR A 214 15.97 7.12 -18.98
N VAL A 215 15.93 8.14 -18.13
CA VAL A 215 14.97 9.25 -18.26
C VAL A 215 15.23 10.04 -19.54
N CYS A 216 16.48 10.37 -19.86
CA CYS A 216 16.86 11.04 -21.11
C CYS A 216 16.43 10.23 -22.33
N ALA A 217 16.68 8.92 -22.35
CA ALA A 217 16.24 8.03 -23.43
C ALA A 217 14.72 8.07 -23.63
N LYS A 218 13.94 8.03 -22.54
CA LYS A 218 12.47 8.10 -22.57
C LYS A 218 11.91 9.46 -22.94
N LEU A 219 12.64 10.54 -22.68
CA LEU A 219 12.27 11.90 -23.05
C LEU A 219 12.85 12.32 -24.42
N HIS A 220 13.52 11.41 -25.14
CA HIS A 220 14.20 11.68 -26.41
C HIS A 220 15.26 12.79 -26.31
N VAL A 221 15.93 12.89 -25.16
CA VAL A 221 17.08 13.77 -24.93
C VAL A 221 18.34 12.95 -25.19
N SER A 222 19.15 13.37 -26.17
CA SER A 222 20.41 12.68 -26.47
C SER A 222 21.49 13.03 -25.44
N LEU A 223 22.19 12.01 -24.95
CA LEU A 223 23.42 12.16 -24.18
C LEU A 223 24.64 12.06 -25.10
N SER A 224 25.83 12.43 -24.62
CA SER A 224 27.05 12.23 -25.42
C SER A 224 27.49 10.76 -25.40
N PRO A 225 28.17 10.27 -26.46
CA PRO A 225 28.77 8.94 -26.48
C PRO A 225 29.67 8.67 -25.26
N GLU A 226 30.49 9.64 -24.88
CA GLU A 226 31.44 9.54 -23.76
C GLU A 226 30.69 9.33 -22.44
N HIS A 227 29.57 10.02 -22.25
CA HIS A 227 28.74 9.87 -21.06
C HIS A 227 28.16 8.45 -20.98
N LEU A 228 27.61 7.92 -22.07
CA LEU A 228 27.03 6.58 -22.08
C LEU A 228 28.10 5.48 -21.90
N LEU A 229 29.26 5.65 -22.53
CA LEU A 229 30.39 4.73 -22.36
C LEU A 229 30.92 4.74 -20.92
N ALA A 230 30.94 5.89 -20.24
CA ALA A 230 31.34 5.98 -18.84
C ALA A 230 30.39 5.23 -17.88
N LEU A 231 29.14 5.01 -18.28
CA LEU A 231 28.15 4.22 -17.51
C LEU A 231 28.19 2.73 -17.84
N TYR A 232 28.86 2.33 -18.93
CA TYR A 232 28.88 0.96 -19.38
C TYR A 232 29.75 0.09 -18.46
N SER A 233 29.16 -0.95 -17.90
CA SER A 233 29.86 -1.97 -17.11
C SER A 233 29.23 -3.33 -17.32
N LYS A 234 29.97 -4.40 -17.01
CA LYS A 234 29.49 -5.79 -17.16
C LYS A 234 28.17 -6.06 -16.44
N GLU A 235 27.94 -5.43 -15.28
CA GLU A 235 26.74 -5.64 -14.46
C GLU A 235 25.52 -4.81 -14.92
N ILE A 236 25.76 -3.74 -15.69
CA ILE A 236 24.74 -2.72 -16.02
C ILE A 236 24.58 -2.55 -17.56
N SER A 237 25.26 -3.38 -18.34
CA SER A 237 25.41 -3.30 -19.80
C SER A 237 24.08 -3.19 -20.55
N GLY A 238 23.10 -4.03 -20.22
CA GLY A 238 21.85 -4.10 -20.96
C GLY A 238 21.03 -2.80 -20.99
N LEU A 239 20.94 -2.08 -19.86
CA LEU A 239 20.16 -0.85 -19.79
C LEU A 239 20.87 0.30 -20.52
N VAL A 240 22.19 0.41 -20.40
CA VAL A 240 22.97 1.47 -21.05
C VAL A 240 22.95 1.30 -22.57
N VAL A 241 23.13 0.07 -23.06
CA VAL A 241 23.01 -0.26 -24.49
C VAL A 241 21.61 0.07 -25.01
N TRP A 242 20.56 -0.27 -24.24
CA TRP A 242 19.19 0.08 -24.59
C TRP A 242 19.01 1.61 -24.70
N CYS A 243 19.53 2.39 -23.75
CA CYS A 243 19.50 3.86 -23.81
C CYS A 243 20.21 4.40 -25.06
N ALA A 244 21.42 3.93 -25.37
CA ALA A 244 22.16 4.32 -26.57
C ALA A 244 21.37 4.01 -27.85
N GLY A 245 20.72 2.84 -27.91
CA GLY A 245 19.84 2.45 -29.00
C GLY A 245 18.61 3.35 -29.15
N GLN A 246 17.95 3.72 -28.05
CA GLN A 246 16.84 4.68 -28.08
C GLN A 246 17.27 6.08 -28.56
N MET A 247 18.54 6.44 -28.32
CA MET A 247 19.15 7.69 -28.79
C MET A 247 19.76 7.58 -30.20
N GLN A 248 19.60 6.43 -30.88
CA GLN A 248 20.12 6.16 -32.24
C GLN A 248 21.65 6.28 -32.35
N GLN A 249 22.39 5.99 -31.28
CA GLN A 249 23.86 6.09 -31.27
C GLN A 249 24.52 4.77 -31.69
N TRP A 250 24.44 4.46 -32.98
CA TRP A 250 24.96 3.21 -33.55
C TRP A 250 26.43 2.95 -33.17
N ASP A 251 27.30 3.93 -33.39
CA ASP A 251 28.74 3.77 -33.14
C ASP A 251 29.05 3.51 -31.66
N THR A 252 28.32 4.17 -30.76
CA THR A 252 28.42 3.95 -29.32
C THR A 252 28.00 2.54 -28.92
N VAL A 253 26.94 2.01 -29.53
CA VAL A 253 26.49 0.62 -29.31
C VAL A 253 27.53 -0.38 -29.82
N MET A 254 28.12 -0.12 -31.00
CA MET A 254 29.20 -0.96 -31.54
C MET A 254 30.44 -0.98 -30.64
N GLU A 255 30.77 0.16 -30.03
CA GLU A 255 31.89 0.24 -29.10
C GLU A 255 31.62 -0.55 -27.81
N MET A 256 30.41 -0.43 -27.23
CA MET A 256 30.00 -1.26 -26.08
C MET A 256 30.05 -2.75 -26.39
N HIS A 257 29.66 -3.15 -27.60
CA HIS A 257 29.75 -4.55 -28.04
C HIS A 257 31.19 -5.06 -28.08
N ARG A 258 32.15 -4.25 -28.58
CA ARG A 258 33.58 -4.61 -28.57
C ARG A 258 34.10 -4.79 -27.14
N LEU A 259 33.76 -3.86 -26.24
CA LEU A 259 34.14 -3.96 -24.83
C LEU A 259 33.61 -5.25 -24.20
N GLU A 260 32.39 -5.67 -24.53
CA GLU A 260 31.83 -6.94 -24.06
C GLU A 260 32.62 -8.15 -24.55
N GLU A 261 33.01 -8.17 -25.83
CA GLU A 261 33.85 -9.25 -26.37
C GLU A 261 35.21 -9.33 -25.66
N GLU A 262 35.80 -8.18 -25.30
CA GLU A 262 37.06 -8.14 -24.56
C GLU A 262 36.90 -8.70 -23.14
N PHE A 263 35.82 -8.35 -22.43
CA PHE A 263 35.53 -8.92 -21.10
C PHE A 263 35.43 -10.45 -21.14
N LEU A 264 34.76 -11.00 -22.16
CA LEU A 264 34.59 -12.44 -22.33
C LEU A 264 35.90 -13.16 -22.69
N ARG A 265 36.89 -12.46 -23.25
CA ARG A 265 38.22 -13.05 -23.56
C ARG A 265 39.16 -13.08 -22.36
N THR A 266 38.86 -12.34 -21.30
CA THR A 266 39.69 -12.23 -20.09
C THR A 266 39.25 -13.13 -18.94
N GLU A 267 38.15 -13.89 -19.10
CA GLU A 267 37.66 -14.92 -18.16
C GLU A 267 38.04 -16.34 -18.63
#